data_AF-A0A7C0XGZ7-F1
#
_entry.id   AF-A0A7C0XGZ7-F1
#
_cell.length_a   1.000
_cell.length_b   1.000
_cell.length_c   1.000
_cell.angle_alpha   90.00
_cell.angle_beta   90.00
_cell.angle_gamma   90.00
#
_symmetry.space_group_name_H-M   'P 1'
#
loop_
_entity.id
_entity.type
_entity.pdbx_description
1 polymer ?
#
loop_
_entity_poly.entity_id
_entity_poly.type
_entity_poly.pdbx_seq_one_letter_code
_entity_poly.pdbx_strand_id
1 'polypeptide(L)' 'MEKLRGDNVFTEENKIVVLSRIGTEDSRIFFGKVGELLNLDFGPPPHTIIVLGKLHFMEEEYVKEFGNATSR' A
#
# COMPACT_ATOMS: atom_id res chain seq x y z
N MET A 1 -13.73 -1.72 16.11
CA MET A 1 -14.56 -0.53 15.80
C MET A 1 -15.17 -0.61 14.40
N GLU A 2 -14.41 -0.82 13.31
CA GLU A 2 -15.01 -0.95 11.96
C GLU A 2 -15.93 -2.19 11.82
N LYS A 3 -15.45 -3.38 12.24
CA LYS A 3 -16.26 -4.62 12.21
C LYS A 3 -17.57 -4.54 12.99
N LEU A 4 -17.64 -3.64 13.99
CA LEU A 4 -18.86 -3.37 14.77
C LEU A 4 -19.80 -2.40 14.04
N ARG A 5 -19.26 -1.54 13.17
CA ARG A 5 -20.03 -0.56 12.39
C ARG A 5 -20.57 -1.14 11.09
N GLY A 6 -19.87 -2.09 10.46
CA GLY A 6 -20.32 -2.75 9.24
C GLY A 6 -20.32 -1.85 7.99
N ASP A 7 -19.71 -0.67 8.09
CA ASP A 7 -19.69 0.36 7.03
C ASP A 7 -18.77 -0.02 5.83
N ASN A 8 -18.00 -1.10 5.94
CA ASN A 8 -17.05 -1.60 4.92
C ASN A 8 -16.18 -0.50 4.29
N VAL A 9 -15.67 0.40 5.13
CA VAL A 9 -14.91 1.57 4.69
C VAL A 9 -13.50 1.17 4.26
N PHE A 10 -12.96 0.10 4.85
CA PHE A 10 -11.66 -0.42 4.51
C PHE A 10 -11.67 -1.96 4.47
N THR A 11 -11.45 -2.50 3.29
CA THR A 11 -11.56 -3.91 2.95
C THR A 11 -10.30 -4.41 2.26
N GLU A 12 -10.18 -5.72 2.08
CA GLU A 12 -9.05 -6.32 1.38
C GLU A 12 -8.94 -5.88 -0.09
N GLU A 13 -10.04 -5.38 -0.67
CA GLU A 13 -10.09 -4.89 -2.06
C GLU A 13 -9.58 -3.45 -2.22
N ASN A 14 -9.42 -2.70 -1.12
CA ASN A 14 -8.90 -1.33 -1.18
C ASN A 14 -7.44 -1.33 -1.62
N LYS A 15 -7.09 -0.44 -2.56
CA LYS A 15 -5.70 -0.21 -2.94
C LYS A 15 -5.03 0.73 -1.94
N ILE A 16 -3.82 0.39 -1.52
CA ILE A 16 -3.00 1.21 -0.63
C ILE A 16 -1.57 1.31 -1.14
N VAL A 17 -0.81 2.25 -0.57
CA VAL A 17 0.65 2.30 -0.72
C VAL A 17 1.29 1.97 0.63
N VAL A 18 2.26 1.06 0.63
CA VAL A 18 3.15 0.79 1.76
C VAL A 18 4.54 1.27 1.40
N LEU A 19 5.13 2.05 2.30
CA LEU A 19 6.48 2.57 2.18
C LEU A 19 7.35 1.92 3.26
N SER A 20 8.52 1.42 2.87
CA SER A 20 9.49 0.82 3.78
C SER A 20 10.81 1.57 3.72
N ARG A 21 11.33 1.94 4.90
CA ARG A 21 12.66 2.55 5.10
C ARG A 21 12.98 3.73 4.17
N ILE A 22 11.98 4.57 3.89
CA ILE A 22 12.14 5.76 3.02
C ILE A 22 13.28 6.64 3.54
N GLY A 23 14.18 7.02 2.62
CA GLY A 23 15.39 7.79 2.92
C GLY A 23 16.64 6.93 3.13
N THR A 24 16.54 5.61 2.99
CA THR A 24 17.68 4.67 3.01
C THR A 24 17.93 4.06 1.64
N GLU A 25 19.08 3.42 1.45
CA GLU A 25 19.42 2.72 0.20
C GLU A 25 18.46 1.56 -0.11
N ASP A 26 17.86 0.97 0.92
CA ASP A 26 16.90 -0.12 0.76
C ASP A 26 15.43 0.36 0.80
N SER A 27 15.17 1.61 0.42
CA SER A 27 13.81 2.16 0.35
C SER A 27 12.96 1.35 -0.63
N ARG A 28 11.74 0.97 -0.23
CA ARG A 28 10.79 0.23 -1.08
C ARG A 28 9.40 0.85 -1.04
N ILE A 29 8.73 0.80 -2.18
CA ILE A 29 7.35 1.25 -2.38
C ILE A 29 6.55 0.04 -2.88
N PHE A 30 5.44 -0.26 -2.21
CA PHE A 30 4.51 -1.33 -2.57
C PHE A 30 3.15 -0.70 -2.83
N PHE A 31 2.54 -1.02 -3.98
CA PHE A 31 1.21 -0.54 -4.34
C PHE A 31 0.36 -1.71 -4.79
N GLY A 32 -0.77 -1.93 -4.14
CA GLY A 32 -1.61 -3.09 -4.42
C GLY A 32 -2.85 -3.11 -3.54
N LYS A 33 -3.68 -4.14 -3.74
CA LYS A 33 -4.81 -4.38 -2.85
C LYS A 33 -4.32 -4.81 -1.48
N VAL A 34 -5.03 -4.44 -0.41
CA VAL A 34 -4.71 -4.86 0.95
C VAL A 34 -4.56 -6.38 1.05
N GLY A 35 -5.46 -7.15 0.42
CA GLY A 35 -5.39 -8.62 0.40
C GLY A 35 -4.07 -9.17 -0.18
N GLU A 36 -3.54 -8.52 -1.22
CA GLU A 36 -2.28 -8.91 -1.86
C GLU A 36 -1.07 -8.54 -1.00
N LEU A 37 -1.14 -7.40 -0.31
CA LEU A 37 -0.05 -6.86 0.47
C LEU A 37 0.05 -7.45 1.89
N LEU A 38 -1.05 -7.97 2.44
CA LEU A 38 -1.12 -8.47 3.83
C LEU A 38 -0.07 -9.51 4.19
N ASN A 39 0.36 -10.33 3.22
CA ASN A 39 1.30 -11.44 3.44
C ASN A 39 2.72 -11.15 2.91
N LEU A 40 3.00 -9.92 2.46
CA LEU A 40 4.31 -9.55 1.95
C LEU A 40 5.27 -9.16 3.08
N ASP A 41 6.54 -9.50 2.91
CA ASP A 41 7.61 -8.99 3.75
C ASP A 41 8.06 -7.61 3.27
N PHE A 42 7.75 -6.59 4.07
CA PHE A 42 8.15 -5.21 3.83
C PHE A 42 9.58 -4.92 4.30
N GLY A 43 10.25 -5.90 4.92
CA GLY A 43 11.55 -5.76 5.54
C GLY A 43 11.49 -5.19 6.96
N PRO A 44 12.62 -4.74 7.50
CA PRO A 44 12.67 -4.15 8.84
C PRO A 44 12.04 -2.73 8.86
N PRO A 45 11.52 -2.29 10.02
CA PRO A 45 10.95 -0.95 10.19
C PRO A 45 11.96 0.18 9.89
N PRO A 46 11.48 1.41 9.62
CA PRO A 46 10.09 1.88 9.72
C PRO A 46 9.23 1.60 8.49
N HIS A 47 7.92 1.50 8.73
CA HIS A 47 6.89 1.36 7.69
C HIS A 47 5.87 2.49 7.78
N THR A 48 5.43 2.97 6.62
CA THR A 48 4.34 3.96 6.49
C THR A 48 3.27 3.41 5.55
N ILE A 49 2.01 3.51 5.95
CA ILE A 49 0.87 3.10 5.13
C ILE A 49 0.10 4.34 4.71
N ILE A 50 -0.24 4.42 3.43
CA ILE A 50 -1.08 5.49 2.85
C ILE A 50 -2.38 4.85 2.35
N VAL A 51 -3.49 5.22 2.98
CA VAL A 51 -4.84 4.90 2.50
C VAL A 51 -5.24 5.94 1.47
N LEU A 52 -5.53 5.49 0.26
CA LEU A 52 -5.72 6.36 -0.89
C LEU A 52 -7.15 6.89 -0.96
N GLY A 53 -7.27 8.16 -1.35
CA GLY A 53 -8.54 8.73 -1.82
C GLY A 53 -8.69 8.52 -3.33
N LYS A 54 -9.42 9.43 -3.98
CA LYS A 54 -9.44 9.48 -5.44
C LYS A 54 -8.10 9.97 -5.96
N LEU A 55 -7.41 9.14 -6.73
CA LEU A 55 -6.15 9.52 -7.37
C LEU A 55 -6.40 10.38 -8.61
N HIS A 56 -5.52 11.35 -8.82
CA HIS A 56 -5.33 11.97 -10.12
C HIS A 56 -4.60 11.01 -11.07
N PHE A 57 -4.81 11.13 -12.38
CA PHE A 57 -4.27 10.16 -13.36
C PHE A 57 -2.74 10.00 -13.25
N MET A 58 -2.02 11.10 -13.02
CA MET A 58 -0.57 11.08 -12.84
C MET A 58 -0.13 10.34 -11.57
N GLU A 59 -0.90 10.47 -10.48
CA GLU A 59 -0.59 9.75 -9.24
C GLU A 59 -0.74 8.24 -9.45
N GLU A 60 -1.79 7.84 -10.19
CA GLU A 60 -2.03 6.44 -10.54
C GLU A 60 -0.92 5.87 -11.44
N GLU A 61 -0.45 6.62 -12.43
CA GLU A 61 0.69 6.22 -13.26
C GLU A 61 1.96 6.08 -12.42
N TYR A 62 2.22 7.04 -11.53
CA TYR A 62 3.41 7.00 -10.68
C TYR A 62 3.42 5.77 -9.77
N VAL A 63 2.33 5.50 -9.04
CA VAL A 63 2.31 4.33 -8.13
C VAL A 63 2.33 2.99 -8.86
N LYS A 64 1.86 2.93 -10.13
CA LYS A 64 1.98 1.74 -10.96
C LYS A 64 3.40 1.50 -11.47
N GLU A 65 4.11 2.56 -11.82
CA GLU A 65 5.49 2.47 -12.34
C GLU A 65 6.50 2.19 -11.22
N PHE A 66 6.32 2.83 -10.06
CA PHE A 66 7.28 2.78 -8.95
C PHE A 66 6.87 1.85 -7.80
N GLY A 67 5.61 1.41 -7.76
CA GLY A 67 5.10 0.49 -6.75
C GLY A 67 5.37 -0.96 -7.15
N ASN A 68 6.41 -1.55 -6.58
CA ASN A 68 6.73 -2.97 -6.79
C ASN A 68 5.87 -3.85 -5.88
N ALA A 69 4.61 -4.10 -6.22
CA ALA A 69 3.88 -5.26 -5.69
C ALA A 69 4.24 -6.50 -6.53
N THR A 70 5.51 -6.90 -6.50
CA THR A 70 5.92 -8.14 -7.18
C THR A 70 5.76 -9.30 -6.19
N SER A 71 4.62 -9.98 -6.24
CA SER A 71 4.57 -11.39 -5.86
C SER A 71 5.41 -12.13 -6.90
N ARG A 72 6.65 -12.49 -6.56
CA ARG A 72 7.45 -13.48 -7.29
C ARG A 72 7.57 -14.72 -6.43
#